data_AF-W2HP07-F1
#
_entry.id   AF-W2HP07-F1
#
_cell.length_a   1.000
_cell.length_b   1.000
_cell.length_c   1.000
_cell.angle_alpha   90.00
_cell.angle_beta   90.00
_cell.angle_gamma   90.00
#
_symmetry.space_group_name_H-M   'P 1'
#
loop_
_entity.id
_entity.type
_entity.pdbx_description
1 polymer ?
#
loop_
_entity_poly.entity_id
_entity_poly.type
_entity_poly.pdbx_seq_one_letter_code
_entity_poly.pdbx_strand_id
1 'polypeptide(L)'
;MHREKEKLRRRKQRQRIKDELDKLRRVHGELDDQLKKLKLAKEAKRNPSQHWSIWKELALVQRKERHRSETRREDSPRPQKLKRYTLTIFMDCFNYSKTVLHSRIESCRVKMDDILNGCGLLVMPTGVENSMHWCDESGELKYHQNLHKFTLPFDLETSQWSCWEPFKYRQRQCDREDYDGIEDSENTVALKFRVIRTMASGSTVSVVQWLVARRFIEHNRVSYIWKAYTEGEGIFRGMHSNQTGWGSLRPLPDGSGTLGDFCIRQFPVLFNAPPPSVNEFYHFLQAVLDEDKCDSLTVIYDSLPEHYIGV
;
A
#
# COMPACT_ATOMS: atom_id res chain seq x y z
N MET A 1 13.48 -72.64 -21.89
CA MET A 1 14.52 -71.59 -21.96
C MET A 1 14.18 -70.42 -22.92
N HIS A 2 13.77 -70.63 -24.19
CA HIS A 2 13.46 -69.55 -25.16
C HIS A 2 12.32 -68.60 -24.71
N ARG A 3 11.21 -69.17 -24.20
CA ARG A 3 10.02 -68.42 -23.75
C ARG A 3 10.29 -67.47 -22.58
N GLU A 4 11.23 -67.82 -21.70
CA GLU A 4 11.61 -66.97 -20.56
C GLU A 4 12.51 -65.81 -20.96
N LYS A 5 13.47 -66.06 -21.86
CA LYS A 5 14.29 -65.00 -22.48
C LYS A 5 13.41 -63.98 -23.19
N GLU A 6 12.36 -64.42 -23.88
CA GLU A 6 11.44 -63.52 -24.57
C GLU A 6 10.55 -62.71 -23.61
N LYS A 7 10.05 -63.33 -22.52
CA LYS A 7 9.36 -62.60 -21.44
C LYS A 7 10.25 -61.52 -20.82
N LEU A 8 11.52 -61.82 -20.59
CA LEU A 8 12.49 -60.86 -20.04
C LEU A 8 12.75 -59.70 -21.01
N ARG A 9 12.89 -59.99 -22.32
CA ARG A 9 13.03 -58.94 -23.35
C ARG A 9 11.81 -58.01 -23.39
N ARG A 10 10.60 -58.56 -23.37
CA ARG A 10 9.36 -57.77 -23.36
C ARG A 10 9.24 -56.91 -22.09
N ARG A 11 9.63 -57.42 -20.92
CA ARG A 11 9.67 -56.65 -19.67
C ARG A 11 10.66 -55.49 -19.73
N LYS A 12 11.89 -55.72 -20.22
CA LYS A 12 12.89 -54.66 -20.40
C LYS A 12 12.42 -53.58 -21.37
N GLN A 13 11.76 -53.97 -22.46
CA GLN A 13 11.23 -53.01 -23.44
C GLN A 13 10.09 -52.16 -22.85
N ARG A 14 9.16 -52.77 -22.10
CA ARG A 14 8.09 -52.03 -21.41
C ARG A 14 8.65 -51.05 -20.38
N GLN A 15 9.69 -51.44 -19.65
CA GLN A 15 10.33 -50.54 -18.68
C GLN A 15 10.97 -49.33 -19.37
N ARG A 16 11.72 -49.54 -20.48
CA ARG A 16 12.31 -48.43 -21.25
C ARG A 16 11.27 -47.44 -21.75
N ILE A 17 10.16 -47.95 -22.30
CA ILE A 17 9.06 -47.10 -22.78
C ILE A 17 8.45 -46.30 -21.63
N LYS A 18 8.30 -46.91 -20.45
CA LYS A 18 7.79 -46.22 -19.25
C LYS A 18 8.74 -45.11 -18.80
N ASP A 19 10.04 -45.41 -18.71
CA ASP A 19 11.05 -44.44 -18.29
C ASP A 19 11.14 -43.25 -19.26
N GLU A 20 10.99 -43.52 -20.56
CA GLU A 20 10.96 -42.51 -21.61
C GLU A 20 9.70 -41.63 -21.55
N LEU A 21 8.53 -42.23 -21.30
CA LEU A 21 7.28 -41.50 -21.04
C LEU A 21 7.38 -40.59 -19.82
N ASP A 22 7.94 -41.09 -18.72
CA ASP A 22 8.13 -40.32 -17.49
C ASP A 22 9.14 -39.17 -17.70
N LYS A 23 10.17 -39.39 -18.53
CA LYS A 23 11.10 -38.34 -18.95
C LYS A 23 10.40 -37.26 -19.80
N LEU A 24 9.60 -37.66 -20.78
CA LEU A 24 8.86 -36.71 -21.64
C LEU A 24 7.85 -35.89 -20.84
N ARG A 25 7.15 -36.50 -19.87
CA ARG A 25 6.23 -35.78 -18.98
C ARG A 25 6.92 -34.71 -18.14
N ARG A 26 8.12 -35.01 -17.61
CA ARG A 26 8.92 -34.01 -16.88
C ARG A 26 9.33 -32.85 -17.78
N VAL A 27 9.87 -33.14 -18.96
CA VAL A 27 10.29 -32.11 -19.92
C VAL A 27 9.11 -31.25 -20.37
N HIS A 28 7.94 -31.84 -20.59
CA HIS A 28 6.73 -31.09 -20.92
C HIS A 28 6.32 -30.14 -19.79
N GLY A 29 6.37 -30.58 -18.52
CA GLY A 29 6.10 -29.72 -17.37
C GLY A 29 7.06 -28.54 -17.28
N GLU A 30 8.36 -28.78 -17.48
CA GLU A 30 9.38 -27.73 -17.49
C GLU A 30 9.17 -26.72 -18.62
N LEU A 31 8.84 -27.18 -19.83
CA LEU A 31 8.55 -26.32 -20.98
C LEU A 31 7.29 -25.49 -20.78
N ASP A 32 6.24 -26.07 -20.18
CA ASP A 32 5.02 -25.33 -19.84
C ASP A 32 5.28 -24.22 -18.82
N ASP A 33 6.11 -24.49 -17.81
CA ASP A 33 6.49 -23.48 -16.82
C ASP A 33 7.36 -22.38 -17.43
N GLN A 34 8.29 -22.73 -18.32
CA GLN A 34 9.06 -21.75 -19.10
C GLN A 34 8.15 -20.90 -20.00
N LEU A 35 7.17 -21.51 -20.67
CA LEU A 35 6.23 -20.81 -21.52
C LEU A 35 5.35 -19.84 -20.70
N LYS A 36 4.88 -20.24 -19.52
CA LYS A 36 4.15 -19.36 -18.59
C LYS A 36 5.02 -18.17 -18.17
N LYS A 37 6.27 -18.40 -17.78
CA LYS A 37 7.23 -17.32 -17.42
C LYS A 37 7.46 -16.36 -18.59
N LEU A 38 7.68 -16.88 -19.80
CA LEU A 38 7.87 -16.06 -21.00
C LEU A 38 6.63 -15.26 -21.39
N LYS A 39 5.43 -15.84 -21.24
CA LYS A 39 4.16 -15.10 -21.45
C LYS A 39 4.01 -13.97 -20.44
N LEU A 40 4.23 -14.23 -19.15
CA LEU A 40 4.21 -13.21 -18.10
C LEU A 40 5.23 -12.10 -18.35
N ALA A 41 6.47 -12.45 -18.73
CA ALA A 41 7.50 -11.48 -19.08
C ALA A 41 7.17 -10.66 -20.34
N LYS A 42 6.56 -11.29 -21.36
CA LYS A 42 6.11 -10.60 -22.57
C LYS A 42 4.95 -9.64 -22.29
N GLU A 43 4.06 -10.01 -21.37
CA GLU A 43 2.92 -9.18 -20.95
C GLU A 43 3.38 -8.01 -20.08
N ALA A 44 4.36 -8.23 -19.19
CA ALA A 44 5.05 -7.17 -18.46
C ALA A 44 5.77 -6.18 -19.38
N LYS A 45 6.43 -6.66 -20.45
CA LYS A 45 7.06 -5.82 -21.49
C LYS A 45 6.06 -5.10 -22.39
N ARG A 46 4.85 -5.64 -22.59
CA ARG A 46 3.76 -5.00 -23.36
C ARG A 46 3.04 -3.92 -22.58
N ASN A 47 3.07 -3.97 -21.23
CA ASN A 47 2.53 -2.97 -20.32
C ASN A 47 3.62 -2.28 -19.46
N PRO A 48 4.63 -1.58 -20.04
CA PRO A 48 5.58 -0.82 -19.22
C PRO A 48 4.95 0.37 -18.47
N SER A 49 3.69 0.71 -18.77
CA SER A 49 3.06 1.98 -18.41
C SER A 49 2.02 1.93 -17.29
N GLN A 50 1.75 0.78 -16.66
CA GLN A 50 0.89 0.75 -15.45
C GLN A 50 1.66 0.97 -14.14
N HIS A 51 2.99 1.06 -14.20
CA HIS A 51 3.83 1.51 -13.07
C HIS A 51 4.39 2.93 -13.28
N TRP A 52 3.75 3.70 -14.17
CA TRP A 52 3.89 5.15 -14.25
C TRP A 52 3.00 5.79 -13.19
N SER A 53 3.58 6.06 -12.02
CA SER A 53 2.84 6.74 -10.96
C SER A 53 2.58 8.18 -11.43
N ILE A 54 1.32 8.56 -11.65
CA ILE A 54 0.95 9.97 -11.86
C ILE A 54 1.50 10.85 -10.72
N TRP A 55 1.78 10.29 -9.53
CA TRP A 55 2.48 10.99 -8.46
C TRP A 55 3.97 11.25 -8.76
N LYS A 56 4.62 10.43 -9.59
CA LYS A 56 5.96 10.70 -10.14
C LYS A 56 5.89 11.85 -11.13
N GLU A 57 4.88 11.92 -12.01
CA GLU A 57 4.65 13.10 -12.85
C GLU A 57 4.31 14.34 -12.04
N LEU A 58 3.39 14.23 -11.08
CA LEU A 58 2.99 15.34 -10.21
C LEU A 58 4.15 15.81 -9.34
N ALA A 59 4.98 14.90 -8.81
CA ALA A 59 6.19 15.25 -8.08
C ALA A 59 7.24 15.89 -9.00
N LEU A 60 7.37 15.44 -10.26
CA LEU A 60 8.26 16.05 -11.25
C LEU A 60 7.78 17.44 -11.68
N VAL A 61 6.47 17.63 -11.87
CA VAL A 61 5.83 18.90 -12.20
C VAL A 61 5.93 19.86 -11.01
N GLN A 62 5.61 19.41 -9.79
CA GLN A 62 5.81 20.18 -8.56
C GLN A 62 7.27 20.58 -8.36
N ARG A 63 8.22 19.67 -8.65
CA ARG A 63 9.67 19.95 -8.55
C ARG A 63 10.12 21.00 -9.56
N LYS A 64 9.71 20.89 -10.82
CA LYS A 64 10.01 21.91 -11.85
C LYS A 64 9.42 23.27 -11.48
N GLU A 65 8.21 23.28 -10.91
CA GLU A 65 7.48 24.52 -10.66
C GLU A 65 7.95 25.16 -9.34
N ARG A 66 8.41 24.35 -8.38
CA ARG A 66 9.15 24.81 -7.20
C ARG A 66 10.49 25.41 -7.60
N HIS A 67 11.24 24.76 -8.48
CA HIS A 67 12.52 25.30 -8.95
C HIS A 67 12.33 26.63 -9.72
N ARG A 68 11.26 26.72 -10.51
CA ARG A 68 10.84 27.94 -11.23
C ARG A 68 10.31 29.05 -10.32
N SER A 69 9.76 28.70 -9.16
CA SER A 69 9.29 29.68 -8.15
C SER A 69 10.39 30.09 -7.18
N GLU A 70 11.39 29.23 -6.93
CA GLU A 70 12.63 29.55 -6.22
C GLU A 70 13.50 30.53 -7.02
N THR A 71 13.63 30.36 -8.34
CA THR A 71 14.29 31.36 -9.22
C THR A 71 13.52 32.68 -9.31
N ARG A 72 12.19 32.66 -9.14
CA ARG A 72 11.36 33.89 -9.12
C ARG A 72 11.32 34.58 -7.75
N ARG A 73 11.76 33.91 -6.68
CA ARG A 73 11.81 34.45 -5.31
C ARG A 73 12.96 35.42 -5.09
N GLU A 74 14.02 35.36 -5.90
CA GLU A 74 15.10 36.33 -5.83
C GLU A 74 14.66 37.75 -6.24
N ASP A 75 13.50 37.93 -6.88
CA ASP A 75 13.10 39.20 -7.50
C ASP A 75 11.86 39.93 -6.93
N SER A 76 11.10 39.41 -5.94
CA SER A 76 9.94 40.18 -5.40
C SER A 76 9.35 39.68 -4.07
N PRO A 77 8.85 40.57 -3.18
CA PRO A 77 8.25 40.19 -1.91
C PRO A 77 6.72 39.98 -2.02
N ARG A 78 6.23 38.78 -1.67
CA ARG A 78 5.06 38.52 -0.77
C ARG A 78 4.68 37.01 -0.73
N PRO A 79 4.34 36.43 0.45
CA PRO A 79 4.14 34.98 0.61
C PRO A 79 2.71 34.44 0.38
N GLN A 80 1.71 35.30 0.12
CA GLN A 80 0.31 34.88 0.08
C GLN A 80 -0.19 34.34 -1.27
N LYS A 81 0.45 34.71 -2.38
CA LYS A 81 0.06 34.20 -3.71
C LYS A 81 0.41 32.71 -3.90
N LEU A 82 1.52 32.25 -3.31
CA LEU A 82 2.02 30.89 -3.48
C LEU A 82 1.08 29.81 -2.90
N LYS A 83 0.47 30.07 -1.73
CA LYS A 83 -0.51 29.16 -1.12
C LYS A 83 -1.75 28.98 -2.00
N ARG A 84 -2.21 30.05 -2.65
CA ARG A 84 -3.34 29.98 -3.60
C ARG A 84 -2.96 29.17 -4.83
N TYR A 85 -1.82 29.42 -5.47
CA TYR A 85 -1.44 28.69 -6.70
C TYR A 85 -1.12 27.19 -6.48
N THR A 86 -0.52 26.80 -5.35
CA THR A 86 -0.31 25.37 -5.02
C THR A 86 -1.61 24.64 -4.68
N LEU A 87 -2.56 25.34 -4.04
CA LEU A 87 -3.89 24.82 -3.74
C LEU A 87 -4.75 24.76 -5.01
N THR A 88 -4.64 25.72 -5.93
CA THR A 88 -5.36 25.71 -7.21
C THR A 88 -4.82 24.65 -8.15
N ILE A 89 -3.52 24.38 -8.21
CA ILE A 89 -2.98 23.29 -9.05
C ILE A 89 -3.28 21.90 -8.43
N PHE A 90 -3.27 21.77 -7.10
CA PHE A 90 -3.75 20.54 -6.44
C PHE A 90 -5.25 20.36 -6.62
N MET A 91 -6.06 21.41 -6.51
CA MET A 91 -7.51 21.42 -6.76
C MET A 91 -7.87 21.29 -8.24
N ASP A 92 -7.04 21.74 -9.18
CA ASP A 92 -7.24 21.58 -10.63
C ASP A 92 -6.78 20.19 -11.07
N CYS A 93 -5.72 19.65 -10.45
CA CYS A 93 -5.44 18.22 -10.49
C CYS A 93 -6.55 17.43 -9.78
N PHE A 94 -7.20 17.96 -8.74
CA PHE A 94 -8.28 17.30 -8.00
C PHE A 94 -9.61 17.32 -8.76
N ASN A 95 -9.92 18.40 -9.47
CA ASN A 95 -11.11 18.60 -10.32
C ASN A 95 -10.99 17.82 -11.63
N TYR A 96 -9.80 17.79 -12.24
CA TYR A 96 -9.46 16.79 -13.26
C TYR A 96 -9.40 15.37 -12.66
N SER A 97 -9.20 15.23 -11.34
CA SER A 97 -9.20 13.94 -10.63
C SER A 97 -10.53 13.49 -10.06
N LYS A 98 -11.65 14.21 -10.10
CA LYS A 98 -12.87 13.66 -9.47
C LYS A 98 -13.28 12.34 -10.12
N THR A 99 -13.19 12.28 -11.45
CA THR A 99 -13.38 11.06 -12.25
C THR A 99 -12.17 10.12 -12.19
N VAL A 100 -10.94 10.62 -12.14
CA VAL A 100 -9.71 9.79 -12.11
C VAL A 100 -9.47 9.16 -10.73
N LEU A 101 -9.82 9.83 -9.65
CA LEU A 101 -9.71 9.41 -8.26
C LEU A 101 -10.85 8.44 -7.92
N HIS A 102 -12.08 8.70 -8.39
CA HIS A 102 -13.14 7.69 -8.39
C HIS A 102 -12.70 6.46 -9.20
N SER A 103 -12.24 6.63 -10.45
CA SER A 103 -11.76 5.53 -11.31
C SER A 103 -10.56 4.79 -10.72
N ARG A 104 -9.67 5.45 -9.99
CA ARG A 104 -8.49 4.82 -9.37
C ARG A 104 -8.78 4.17 -8.05
N ILE A 105 -9.60 4.77 -7.19
CA ILE A 105 -10.06 4.08 -5.99
C ILE A 105 -10.89 2.86 -6.42
N GLU A 106 -11.74 2.99 -7.44
CA GLU A 106 -12.47 1.85 -8.00
C GLU A 106 -11.53 0.82 -8.64
N SER A 107 -10.51 1.25 -9.39
CA SER A 107 -9.49 0.32 -9.91
C SER A 107 -8.66 -0.34 -8.80
N CYS A 108 -8.41 0.34 -7.68
CA CYS A 108 -7.76 -0.22 -6.50
C CYS A 108 -8.69 -1.20 -5.77
N ARG A 109 -9.99 -0.91 -5.75
CA ARG A 109 -11.04 -1.76 -5.18
C ARG A 109 -11.20 -3.04 -5.97
N VAL A 110 -11.27 -2.95 -7.29
CA VAL A 110 -11.36 -4.12 -8.19
C VAL A 110 -10.19 -5.08 -7.98
N LYS A 111 -8.99 -4.56 -7.68
CA LYS A 111 -7.78 -5.37 -7.42
C LYS A 111 -7.60 -5.78 -5.97
N MET A 112 -8.45 -5.30 -5.06
CA MET A 112 -8.27 -5.47 -3.63
C MET A 112 -8.29 -6.94 -3.23
N ASP A 113 -9.22 -7.72 -3.78
CA ASP A 113 -9.34 -9.14 -3.46
C ASP A 113 -8.11 -9.91 -3.91
N ASP A 114 -7.65 -9.69 -5.14
CA ASP A 114 -6.42 -10.29 -5.64
C ASP A 114 -5.21 -9.94 -4.75
N ILE A 115 -5.13 -8.70 -4.28
CA ILE A 115 -4.05 -8.25 -3.39
C ILE A 115 -4.13 -8.94 -2.02
N LEU A 116 -5.30 -8.91 -1.38
CA LEU A 116 -5.48 -9.51 -0.05
C LEU A 116 -5.28 -11.02 -0.08
N ASN A 117 -5.76 -11.68 -1.14
CA ASN A 117 -5.59 -13.12 -1.35
C ASN A 117 -4.13 -13.48 -1.67
N GLY A 118 -3.43 -12.64 -2.45
CA GLY A 118 -2.06 -12.90 -2.91
C GLY A 118 -0.96 -12.42 -1.96
N CYS A 119 -1.26 -11.59 -0.97
CA CYS A 119 -0.24 -11.01 -0.08
C CYS A 119 0.13 -11.87 1.12
N GLY A 120 -0.56 -13.01 1.34
CA GLY A 120 -0.30 -13.94 2.45
C GLY A 120 -1.24 -13.80 3.65
N LEU A 121 -2.10 -12.77 3.67
CA LEU A 121 -3.03 -12.48 4.77
C LEU A 121 -3.99 -13.64 5.11
N LEU A 122 -4.43 -14.39 4.09
CA LEU A 122 -5.33 -15.52 4.28
C LEU A 122 -4.74 -16.61 5.18
N VAL A 123 -3.46 -16.93 4.98
CA VAL A 123 -2.77 -18.04 5.68
C VAL A 123 -2.07 -17.60 6.98
N MET A 124 -1.93 -16.29 7.17
CA MET A 124 -1.33 -15.70 8.37
C MET A 124 -2.25 -15.91 9.61
N PRO A 125 -1.71 -16.19 10.81
CA PRO A 125 -2.46 -16.08 12.06
C PRO A 125 -2.79 -14.62 12.39
N THR A 126 -3.65 -14.40 13.38
CA THR A 126 -3.91 -13.06 13.94
C THR A 126 -2.59 -12.44 14.44
N GLY A 127 -2.27 -11.22 14.00
CA GLY A 127 -1.06 -10.51 14.36
C GLY A 127 -0.63 -9.49 13.30
N VAL A 128 0.66 -9.15 13.34
CA VAL A 128 1.30 -8.22 12.40
C VAL A 128 2.50 -8.90 11.76
N GLU A 129 2.63 -8.76 10.44
CA GLU A 129 3.77 -9.29 9.68
C GLU A 129 4.33 -8.20 8.75
N ASN A 130 5.65 -8.03 8.79
CA ASN A 130 6.36 -7.07 7.96
C ASN A 130 7.27 -7.80 6.97
N SER A 131 7.24 -7.42 5.71
CA SER A 131 8.11 -8.00 4.69
C SER A 131 8.63 -6.95 3.71
N MET A 132 9.77 -7.25 3.08
CA MET A 132 10.36 -6.42 2.03
C MET A 132 10.29 -7.17 0.71
N HIS A 133 9.77 -6.51 -0.32
CA HIS A 133 9.64 -7.08 -1.65
C HIS A 133 10.58 -6.37 -2.61
N TRP A 134 11.38 -7.15 -3.32
CA TRP A 134 12.41 -6.69 -4.25
C TRP A 134 12.00 -6.97 -5.69
N CYS A 135 12.54 -6.19 -6.62
CA CYS A 135 12.38 -6.45 -8.05
C CYS A 135 13.39 -7.52 -8.48
N ASP A 136 12.92 -8.64 -9.00
CA ASP A 136 13.79 -9.76 -9.42
C ASP A 136 14.78 -9.36 -10.53
N GLU A 137 14.41 -8.41 -11.39
CA GLU A 137 15.23 -7.97 -12.52
C GLU A 137 16.27 -6.90 -12.13
N SER A 138 15.89 -5.92 -11.31
CA SER A 138 16.78 -4.80 -10.95
C SER A 138 17.48 -4.99 -9.61
N GLY A 139 17.02 -5.92 -8.77
CA GLY A 139 17.48 -6.05 -7.37
C GLY A 139 17.08 -4.87 -6.49
N GLU A 140 16.33 -3.89 -7.02
CA GLU A 140 15.90 -2.71 -6.27
C GLU A 140 14.70 -3.04 -5.39
N LEU A 141 14.61 -2.37 -4.24
CA LEU A 141 13.46 -2.51 -3.36
C LEU A 141 12.21 -1.99 -4.09
N LYS A 142 11.19 -2.86 -4.19
CA LYS A 142 9.91 -2.53 -4.82
C LYS A 142 8.97 -1.87 -3.82
N TYR A 143 8.78 -2.48 -2.65
CA TYR A 143 7.99 -1.93 -1.54
C TYR A 143 8.24 -2.66 -0.22
N HIS A 144 7.97 -1.98 0.88
CA HIS A 144 7.73 -2.60 2.18
C HIS A 144 6.26 -2.97 2.30
N GLN A 145 5.97 -4.14 2.85
CA GLN A 145 4.62 -4.61 3.10
C GLN A 145 4.38 -4.76 4.60
N ASN A 146 3.26 -4.23 5.07
CA ASN A 146 2.76 -4.41 6.43
C ASN A 146 1.41 -5.11 6.36
N LEU A 147 1.32 -6.30 6.96
CA LEU A 147 0.09 -7.07 7.05
C LEU A 147 -0.41 -7.04 8.48
N HIS A 148 -1.70 -6.79 8.63
CA HIS A 148 -2.38 -6.86 9.91
C HIS A 148 -3.60 -7.76 9.78
N LYS A 149 -3.68 -8.73 10.68
CA LYS A 149 -4.85 -9.58 10.83
C LYS A 149 -5.29 -9.52 12.28
N PHE A 150 -6.52 -9.11 12.53
CA PHE A 150 -7.04 -8.98 13.89
C PHE A 150 -8.51 -9.33 13.95
N THR A 151 -9.00 -9.61 15.16
CA THR A 151 -10.41 -9.84 15.42
C THR A 151 -10.89 -8.78 16.41
N LEU A 152 -12.05 -8.21 16.14
CA LEU A 152 -12.77 -7.32 17.05
C LEU A 152 -13.98 -8.07 17.61
N PRO A 153 -14.26 -7.98 18.92
CA PRO A 153 -15.39 -8.66 19.54
C PRO A 153 -16.74 -7.94 19.30
N PHE A 154 -16.85 -7.15 18.23
CA PHE A 154 -18.04 -6.36 17.90
C PHE A 154 -18.62 -6.79 16.56
N ASP A 155 -19.91 -6.49 16.36
CA ASP A 155 -20.55 -6.63 15.06
C ASP A 155 -19.87 -5.76 13.99
N LEU A 156 -20.24 -6.00 12.72
CA LEU A 156 -19.63 -5.32 11.59
C LEU A 156 -19.90 -3.81 11.61
N GLU A 157 -21.07 -3.39 12.10
CA GLU A 157 -21.49 -1.98 12.13
C GLU A 157 -20.67 -1.16 13.15
N THR A 158 -20.48 -1.71 14.34
CA THR A 158 -19.65 -1.11 15.39
C THR A 158 -18.19 -1.12 14.95
N SER A 159 -17.71 -2.28 14.49
CA SER A 159 -16.32 -2.45 14.04
C SER A 159 -15.96 -1.50 12.90
N GLN A 160 -16.87 -1.29 11.93
CA GLN A 160 -16.58 -0.41 10.80
C GLN A 160 -16.50 1.06 11.20
N TRP A 161 -17.29 1.49 12.18
CA TRP A 161 -17.23 2.85 12.71
C TRP A 161 -15.92 3.07 13.49
N SER A 162 -15.60 2.16 14.41
CA SER A 162 -14.36 2.19 15.20
C SER A 162 -13.11 2.17 14.33
N CYS A 163 -13.07 1.35 13.26
CA CYS A 163 -11.94 1.33 12.33
C CYS A 163 -11.90 2.52 11.36
N TRP A 164 -13.00 3.23 11.15
CA TRP A 164 -13.03 4.42 10.29
C TRP A 164 -12.52 5.67 11.01
N GLU A 165 -12.83 5.81 12.29
CA GLU A 165 -12.48 7.00 13.08
C GLU A 165 -10.97 7.35 13.05
N PRO A 166 -10.03 6.39 13.17
CA PRO A 166 -8.59 6.67 13.07
C PRO A 166 -8.15 7.32 11.75
N PHE A 167 -8.85 7.09 10.64
CA PHE A 167 -8.52 7.72 9.36
C PHE A 167 -8.70 9.25 9.36
N LYS A 168 -9.35 9.81 10.39
CA LYS A 168 -9.46 11.26 10.58
C LYS A 168 -8.22 11.89 11.20
N TYR A 169 -7.27 11.08 11.72
CA TYR A 169 -5.99 11.52 12.29
C TYR A 169 -6.12 12.73 13.23
N ARG A 170 -7.06 12.71 14.17
CA ARG A 170 -7.39 13.87 15.03
C ARG A 170 -6.20 14.37 15.87
N GLN A 171 -5.23 13.51 16.16
CA GLN A 171 -4.00 13.87 16.84
C GLN A 171 -3.01 14.69 15.99
N ARG A 172 -3.14 14.66 14.66
CA ARG A 172 -2.24 15.35 13.72
C ARG A 172 -2.80 16.74 13.38
N GLN A 173 -2.36 17.77 14.12
CA GLN A 173 -2.88 19.16 14.01
C GLN A 173 -1.89 20.18 13.44
N CYS A 174 -0.60 19.86 13.36
CA CYS A 174 0.41 20.79 12.84
C CYS A 174 0.25 20.99 11.33
N ASP A 175 0.13 22.25 10.89
CA ASP A 175 -0.14 22.64 9.49
C ASP A 175 -1.25 21.81 8.83
N ARG A 176 -2.30 21.50 9.61
CA ARG A 176 -3.42 20.69 9.16
C ARG A 176 -4.30 21.47 8.19
N GLU A 177 -4.65 20.82 7.08
CA GLU A 177 -5.69 21.26 6.15
C GLU A 177 -6.61 20.07 5.88
N ASP A 178 -7.89 20.21 6.19
CA ASP A 178 -8.93 19.25 5.81
C ASP A 178 -9.57 19.72 4.50
N TYR A 179 -9.75 18.80 3.55
CA TYR A 179 -10.29 19.11 2.23
C TYR A 179 -11.78 18.72 2.16
N ASP A 180 -12.65 19.72 2.27
CA ASP A 180 -14.10 19.56 2.18
C ASP A 180 -14.61 19.59 0.71
N GLY A 181 -15.88 19.23 0.51
CA GLY A 181 -16.54 19.29 -0.81
C GLY A 181 -16.28 18.07 -1.71
N ILE A 182 -15.75 16.99 -1.13
CA ILE A 182 -15.53 15.71 -1.80
C ILE A 182 -16.87 14.96 -1.88
N GLU A 183 -17.10 14.28 -3.00
CA GLU A 183 -18.24 13.39 -3.14
C GLU A 183 -18.18 12.26 -2.11
N ASP A 184 -19.31 11.97 -1.46
CA ASP A 184 -19.39 10.97 -0.38
C ASP A 184 -18.44 11.32 0.78
N SER A 185 -18.55 12.55 1.27
CA SER A 185 -17.74 13.10 2.36
C SER A 185 -17.89 12.37 3.69
N GLU A 186 -18.97 11.61 3.88
CA GLU A 186 -19.15 10.76 5.07
C GLU A 186 -18.19 9.56 5.05
N ASN A 187 -17.93 9.01 3.86
CA ASN A 187 -17.11 7.82 3.66
C ASN A 187 -15.75 8.11 3.02
N THR A 188 -15.41 9.39 2.83
CA THR A 188 -14.14 9.83 2.25
C THR A 188 -13.48 10.87 3.14
N VAL A 189 -12.21 10.61 3.48
CA VAL A 189 -11.35 11.56 4.21
C VAL A 189 -10.21 12.00 3.30
N ALA A 190 -9.97 13.31 3.23
CA ALA A 190 -8.79 13.85 2.59
C ALA A 190 -8.20 14.96 3.46
N LEU A 191 -6.92 14.81 3.79
CA LEU A 191 -6.26 15.68 4.73
C LEU A 191 -4.78 15.84 4.41
N LYS A 192 -4.24 16.97 4.84
CA LYS A 192 -2.82 17.28 4.84
C LYS A 192 -2.43 17.67 6.24
N PHE A 193 -1.28 17.21 6.70
CA PHE A 193 -0.71 17.64 7.97
C PHE A 193 0.81 17.52 7.93
N ARG A 194 1.47 18.16 8.90
CA ARG A 194 2.90 18.06 9.12
C ARG A 194 3.18 17.18 10.33
N VAL A 195 4.14 16.28 10.20
CA VAL A 195 4.67 15.50 11.32
C VAL A 195 6.05 16.03 11.64
N ILE A 196 6.24 16.43 12.90
CA ILE A 196 7.51 16.92 13.42
C ILE A 196 7.99 15.92 14.47
N ARG A 197 9.28 15.55 14.43
CA ARG A 197 9.92 14.75 15.48
C ARG A 197 11.26 15.31 15.85
N THR A 198 11.62 15.08 17.10
CA THR A 198 12.98 15.26 17.58
C THR A 198 13.69 13.92 17.49
N MET A 199 14.78 13.88 16.73
CA MET A 199 15.65 12.71 16.62
C MET A 199 16.49 12.54 17.88
N ALA A 200 17.10 11.36 18.07
CA ALA A 200 17.97 11.07 19.21
C ALA A 200 19.17 12.03 19.32
N SER A 201 19.59 12.62 18.20
CA SER A 201 20.63 13.67 18.14
C SER A 201 20.17 15.03 18.67
N GLY A 202 18.91 15.18 19.08
CA GLY A 202 18.30 16.46 19.45
C GLY A 202 17.87 17.32 18.25
N SER A 203 18.16 16.89 17.02
CA SER A 203 17.74 17.61 15.82
C SER A 203 16.25 17.39 15.55
N THR A 204 15.51 18.48 15.29
CA THR A 204 14.12 18.41 14.87
C THR A 204 14.02 18.22 13.36
N VAL A 205 13.27 17.21 12.94
CA VAL A 205 13.01 16.87 11.54
C VAL A 205 11.51 16.89 11.28
N SER A 206 11.13 17.19 10.04
CA SER A 206 9.71 17.24 9.65
C SER A 206 9.45 16.60 8.30
N VAL A 207 8.22 16.12 8.14
CA VAL A 207 7.66 15.70 6.87
C VAL A 207 6.26 16.29 6.72
N VAL A 208 5.84 16.50 5.48
CA VAL A 208 4.45 16.82 5.16
C VAL A 208 3.81 15.57 4.59
N GLN A 209 2.63 15.23 5.09
CA GLN A 209 1.86 14.08 4.65
C GLN A 209 0.51 14.51 4.10
N TRP A 210 0.15 13.94 2.96
CA TRP A 210 -1.17 14.04 2.36
C TRP A 210 -1.78 12.65 2.37
N LEU A 211 -3.02 12.55 2.82
CA LEU A 211 -3.79 11.31 2.90
C LEU A 211 -5.10 11.48 2.17
N VAL A 212 -5.49 10.45 1.42
CA VAL A 212 -6.87 10.23 1.01
C VAL A 212 -7.27 8.82 1.39
N ALA A 213 -8.35 8.67 2.13
CA ALA A 213 -8.94 7.39 2.52
C ALA A 213 -10.40 7.35 2.12
N ARG A 214 -10.88 6.17 1.74
CA ARG A 214 -12.29 5.91 1.44
C ARG A 214 -12.70 4.55 1.98
N ARG A 215 -13.90 4.47 2.56
CA ARG A 215 -14.55 3.20 2.91
C ARG A 215 -15.72 2.89 1.97
N PHE A 216 -15.98 1.62 1.76
CA PHE A 216 -17.06 1.07 0.96
C PHE A 216 -17.83 0.09 1.82
N ILE A 217 -19.10 0.38 2.08
CA ILE A 217 -19.95 -0.43 2.95
C ILE A 217 -20.82 -1.32 2.08
N GLU A 218 -20.65 -2.63 2.23
CA GLU A 218 -21.45 -3.68 1.59
C GLU A 218 -22.15 -4.50 2.68
N HIS A 219 -23.16 -5.30 2.31
CA HIS A 219 -23.98 -6.04 3.27
C HIS A 219 -23.21 -6.92 4.26
N ASN A 220 -22.09 -7.52 3.83
CA ASN A 220 -21.33 -8.47 4.65
C ASN A 220 -19.82 -8.14 4.67
N ARG A 221 -19.47 -6.92 4.28
CA ARG A 221 -18.09 -6.50 4.13
C ARG A 221 -17.97 -4.99 4.16
N VAL A 222 -16.94 -4.49 4.85
CA VAL A 222 -16.52 -3.10 4.68
C VAL A 222 -15.10 -3.07 4.15
N SER A 223 -14.89 -2.36 3.05
CA SER A 223 -13.58 -2.23 2.41
C SER A 223 -13.03 -0.83 2.60
N TYR A 224 -11.76 -0.73 2.97
CA TYR A 224 -11.02 0.51 3.17
C TYR A 224 -9.92 0.58 2.13
N ILE A 225 -9.80 1.72 1.46
CA ILE A 225 -8.70 1.99 0.54
C ILE A 225 -8.16 3.35 0.89
N TRP A 226 -6.85 3.42 1.08
CA TRP A 226 -6.21 4.70 1.32
C TRP A 226 -4.88 4.82 0.61
N LYS A 227 -4.50 6.07 0.41
CA LYS A 227 -3.23 6.44 -0.17
C LYS A 227 -2.65 7.60 0.62
N ALA A 228 -1.38 7.46 1.00
CA ALA A 228 -0.62 8.55 1.58
C ALA A 228 0.58 8.91 0.71
N TYR A 229 0.88 10.19 0.63
CA TYR A 229 2.11 10.73 0.07
C TYR A 229 2.82 11.50 1.16
N THR A 230 4.10 11.22 1.36
CA THR A 230 4.91 11.88 2.38
C THR A 230 6.11 12.53 1.73
N GLU A 231 6.31 13.82 1.96
CA GLU A 231 7.45 14.59 1.48
C GLU A 231 8.35 15.00 2.65
N GLY A 232 9.64 14.71 2.52
CA GLY A 232 10.65 15.07 3.51
C GLY A 232 11.06 16.53 3.43
N GLU A 233 11.35 17.11 4.60
CA GLU A 233 11.87 18.47 4.73
C GLU A 233 13.19 18.51 5.50
N GLY A 234 13.84 19.68 5.52
CA GLY A 234 15.13 19.85 6.17
C GLY A 234 16.15 18.84 5.64
N ILE A 235 16.66 17.97 6.50
CA ILE A 235 17.61 16.91 6.15
C ILE A 235 17.00 15.85 5.21
N PHE A 236 15.68 15.71 5.19
CA PHE A 236 14.96 14.79 4.28
C PHE A 236 14.50 15.48 2.99
N ARG A 237 14.91 16.73 2.74
CA ARG A 237 14.52 17.46 1.54
C ARG A 237 14.88 16.67 0.28
N GLY A 238 13.88 16.46 -0.58
CA GLY A 238 14.02 15.70 -1.82
C GLY A 238 13.74 14.20 -1.68
N MET A 239 13.51 13.72 -0.46
CA MET A 239 13.00 12.38 -0.19
C MET A 239 11.48 12.38 -0.15
N HIS A 240 10.88 11.28 -0.61
CA HIS A 240 9.44 11.11 -0.61
C HIS A 240 9.07 9.63 -0.51
N SER A 241 7.89 9.37 0.02
CA SER A 241 7.34 8.03 0.16
C SER A 241 5.90 8.02 -0.34
N ASN A 242 5.53 6.96 -1.04
CA ASN A 242 4.14 6.69 -1.41
C ASN A 242 3.66 5.46 -0.64
N GLN A 243 2.51 5.55 -0.01
CA GLN A 243 1.87 4.42 0.64
C GLN A 243 0.51 4.18 0.01
N THR A 244 0.17 2.91 -0.20
CA THR A 244 -1.19 2.49 -0.54
C THR A 244 -1.60 1.39 0.42
N GLY A 245 -2.80 1.47 0.96
CA GLY A 245 -3.33 0.46 1.85
C GLY A 245 -4.72 0.00 1.45
N TRP A 246 -5.00 -1.25 1.82
CA TRP A 246 -6.24 -1.97 1.58
C TRP A 246 -6.64 -2.64 2.88
N GLY A 247 -7.87 -2.45 3.33
CA GLY A 247 -8.40 -3.04 4.55
C GLY A 247 -9.75 -3.67 4.30
N SER A 248 -10.02 -4.85 4.85
CA SER A 248 -11.32 -5.50 4.76
C SER A 248 -11.79 -5.89 6.15
N LEU A 249 -13.01 -5.51 6.49
CA LEU A 249 -13.75 -6.03 7.64
C LEU A 249 -14.82 -6.99 7.15
N ARG A 250 -14.95 -8.13 7.81
CA ARG A 250 -15.97 -9.15 7.54
C ARG A 250 -16.43 -9.77 8.85
N PRO A 251 -17.73 -10.08 9.03
CA PRO A 251 -18.17 -10.75 10.24
C PRO A 251 -17.56 -12.15 10.32
N LEU A 252 -17.25 -12.59 11.53
CA LEU A 252 -16.77 -13.94 11.79
C LEU A 252 -17.90 -14.95 11.54
N PRO A 253 -17.61 -16.14 10.99
CA PRO A 253 -18.64 -17.13 10.67
C PRO A 253 -19.43 -17.63 11.89
N ASP A 254 -18.82 -17.58 13.07
CA ASP A 254 -19.42 -17.97 14.34
C ASP A 254 -20.24 -16.85 15.00
N GLY A 255 -20.29 -15.66 14.40
CA GLY A 255 -20.98 -14.48 14.95
C GLY A 255 -20.29 -13.86 16.17
N SER A 256 -19.08 -14.30 16.52
CA SER A 256 -18.36 -13.83 17.71
C SER A 256 -17.81 -12.40 17.58
N GLY A 257 -17.83 -11.83 16.38
CA GLY A 257 -17.35 -10.49 16.11
C GLY A 257 -16.98 -10.28 14.64
N THR A 258 -15.94 -9.47 14.41
CA THR A 258 -15.51 -9.04 13.09
C THR A 258 -14.03 -9.35 12.88
N LEU A 259 -13.69 -9.93 11.73
CA LEU A 259 -12.33 -10.12 11.25
C LEU A 259 -11.88 -8.89 10.46
N GLY A 260 -10.69 -8.38 10.77
CA GLY A 260 -10.02 -7.33 10.02
C GLY A 260 -8.74 -7.82 9.35
N ASP A 261 -8.65 -7.59 8.04
CA ASP A 261 -7.49 -7.89 7.20
C ASP A 261 -6.98 -6.60 6.55
N PHE A 262 -5.76 -6.15 6.86
CA PHE A 262 -5.18 -4.93 6.31
C PHE A 262 -3.82 -5.19 5.69
N CYS A 263 -3.63 -4.75 4.45
CA CYS A 263 -2.39 -4.80 3.70
C CYS A 263 -1.96 -3.37 3.38
N ILE A 264 -0.73 -3.02 3.74
CA ILE A 264 -0.13 -1.71 3.48
C ILE A 264 1.12 -1.91 2.66
N ARG A 265 1.25 -1.22 1.54
CA ARG A 265 2.47 -1.19 0.73
C ARG A 265 3.04 0.21 0.68
N GLN A 266 4.29 0.32 1.09
CA GLN A 266 5.04 1.57 1.11
C GLN A 266 6.21 1.52 0.13
N PHE A 267 6.25 2.52 -0.74
CA PHE A 267 7.24 2.72 -1.80
C PHE A 267 8.12 3.90 -1.41
N PRO A 268 9.30 3.65 -0.81
CA PRO A 268 10.27 4.71 -0.59
C PRO A 268 10.83 5.10 -1.96
N VAL A 269 10.75 6.38 -2.31
CA VAL A 269 11.38 6.89 -3.53
C VAL A 269 12.51 7.84 -3.10
N LEU A 270 13.73 7.33 -3.22
CA LEU A 270 14.93 7.90 -2.61
C LEU A 270 15.83 8.39 -3.75
N PHE A 271 15.61 9.60 -4.24
CA PHE A 271 16.45 10.16 -5.30
C PHE A 271 17.70 10.82 -4.70
N ASN A 272 18.88 10.37 -5.14
CA ASN A 272 20.17 11.04 -4.95
C ASN A 272 20.53 11.42 -3.50
N ALA A 273 20.03 10.67 -2.52
CA ALA A 273 20.36 10.86 -1.10
C ALA A 273 21.45 9.87 -0.65
N PRO A 274 22.36 10.28 0.24
CA PRO A 274 23.34 9.36 0.79
C PRO A 274 22.66 8.28 1.66
N PRO A 275 23.18 7.04 1.70
CA PRO A 275 22.56 5.91 2.40
C PRO A 275 22.17 6.17 3.87
N PRO A 276 22.94 6.92 4.69
CA PRO A 276 22.57 7.21 6.07
C PRO A 276 21.25 8.00 6.18
N SER A 277 21.08 9.04 5.37
CA SER A 277 19.87 9.88 5.39
C SER A 277 18.64 9.13 4.88
N VAL A 278 18.84 8.20 3.94
CA VAL A 278 17.81 7.27 3.48
C VAL A 278 17.33 6.38 4.62
N ASN A 279 18.26 5.81 5.40
CA ASN A 279 17.93 4.94 6.51
C ASN A 279 17.23 5.70 7.63
N GLU A 280 17.68 6.92 7.94
CA GLU A 280 17.00 7.81 8.90
C GLU A 280 15.57 8.17 8.45
N PHE A 281 15.37 8.48 7.18
CA PHE A 281 14.04 8.76 6.64
C PHE A 281 13.13 7.53 6.73
N TYR A 282 13.66 6.34 6.44
CA TYR A 282 12.93 5.09 6.60
C TYR A 282 12.54 4.83 8.05
N HIS A 283 13.49 4.96 8.99
CA HIS A 283 13.21 4.82 10.42
C HIS A 283 12.20 5.85 10.92
N PHE A 284 12.27 7.08 10.43
CA PHE A 284 11.26 8.10 10.70
C PHE A 284 9.88 7.63 10.26
N LEU A 285 9.72 7.21 9.00
CA LEU A 285 8.43 6.77 8.47
C LEU A 285 7.89 5.55 9.22
N GLN A 286 8.75 4.59 9.58
CA GLN A 286 8.36 3.43 10.34
C GLN A 286 7.86 3.82 11.74
N ALA A 287 8.56 4.72 12.41
CA ALA A 287 8.11 5.26 13.71
C ALA A 287 6.77 6.00 13.60
N VAL A 288 6.52 6.73 12.49
CA VAL A 288 5.24 7.44 12.28
C VAL A 288 4.12 6.43 12.19
N LEU A 289 4.34 5.38 11.40
CA LEU A 289 3.38 4.30 11.23
C LEU A 289 3.10 3.57 12.55
N ASP A 290 4.12 3.30 13.35
CA ASP A 290 3.95 2.57 14.60
C ASP A 290 3.23 3.41 15.68
N GLU A 291 3.50 4.72 15.73
CA GLU A 291 2.68 5.67 16.52
C GLU A 291 1.22 5.71 16.05
N ASP A 292 1.01 5.91 14.75
CA ASP A 292 -0.33 6.01 14.18
C ASP A 292 -1.14 4.72 14.41
N LYS A 293 -0.48 3.55 14.38
CA LYS A 293 -1.09 2.26 14.73
C LYS A 293 -1.49 2.20 16.19
N CYS A 294 -0.61 2.63 17.10
CA CYS A 294 -0.89 2.63 18.53
C CYS A 294 -2.11 3.52 18.83
N ASP A 295 -2.09 4.75 18.30
CA ASP A 295 -3.21 5.70 18.41
C ASP A 295 -4.50 5.11 17.82
N SER A 296 -4.41 4.43 16.66
CA SER A 296 -5.57 3.80 16.03
C SER A 296 -6.17 2.70 16.90
N LEU A 297 -5.34 1.85 17.51
CA LEU A 297 -5.79 0.82 18.43
C LEU A 297 -6.44 1.43 19.67
N THR A 298 -5.82 2.47 20.25
CA THR A 298 -6.39 3.20 21.38
C THR A 298 -7.76 3.78 21.02
N VAL A 299 -7.91 4.44 19.87
CA VAL A 299 -9.21 4.97 19.43
C VAL A 299 -10.24 3.86 19.23
N ILE A 300 -9.85 2.71 18.67
CA ILE A 300 -10.75 1.56 18.50
C ILE A 300 -11.21 1.03 19.87
N TYR A 301 -10.32 0.91 20.86
CA TYR A 301 -10.68 0.45 22.20
C TYR A 301 -11.42 1.52 23.02
N ASP A 302 -11.12 2.81 22.85
CA ASP A 302 -11.83 3.89 23.56
C ASP A 302 -13.23 4.14 22.97
N SER A 303 -13.43 3.73 21.71
CA SER A 303 -14.75 3.73 21.06
C SER A 303 -15.69 2.62 21.54
N LEU A 304 -15.26 1.82 22.53
CA LEU A 304 -16.06 0.81 23.20
C LEU A 304 -17.30 1.42 23.84
N PRO A 305 -18.52 0.96 23.48
CA PRO A 305 -19.69 1.33 24.24
C PRO A 305 -19.63 0.69 25.65
N GLU A 306 -20.10 1.43 26.66
CA GLU A 306 -19.92 1.11 28.10
C GLU A 306 -20.35 -0.31 28.50
N HIS A 307 -21.25 -0.95 27.75
CA HIS A 307 -21.70 -2.32 27.99
C HIS A 307 -20.65 -3.41 27.71
N TYR A 308 -19.53 -3.09 27.07
CA TYR A 308 -18.38 -3.99 26.88
C TYR A 308 -17.23 -3.75 27.87
N ILE A 309 -17.30 -2.70 28.69
CA ILE A 309 -16.24 -2.32 29.66
C ILE A 309 -16.50 -2.97 31.04
N GLY A 310 -17.63 -3.66 31.22
CA GLY A 310 -18.00 -4.31 32.48
C GLY A 310 -18.11 -5.83 32.40
N VAL A 311 -16.98 -6.53 32.57
CA VAL A 311 -16.89 -7.85 33.26
C VAL A 311 -15.66 -7.83 34.14
#